data_AF-A0A427T7E4-F1
#
_entry.id   AF-A0A427T7E4-F1
#
_cell.length_a   1.000
_cell.length_b   1.000
_cell.length_c   1.000
_cell.angle_alpha   90.00
_cell.angle_beta   90.00
_cell.angle_gamma   90.00
#
_symmetry.space_group_name_H-M   'P 1'
#
loop_
_entity.id
_entity.type
_entity.pdbx_description
1 polymer ?
#
loop_
_entity_poly.entity_id
_entity_poly.type
_entity_poly.pdbx_seq_one_letter_code
_entity_poly.pdbx_strand_id
1 'polypeptide(L)'
;MRKVLALAVSALVLAGCSDSSSAPLGEPEPGTLRILAGSELADMQPVLDEAAQATGVKVKFTFTGTLEGAEALANGGVDGKYDAVWFSSNRYLAGIPEAAKRLGNQVKIMSSPVVLGLAAPVAQRLGWTGKPVSWGEIAAQAGKKAFSYGMTDPSASNSGFSALVGVASALAGAGNAIDARQIASVTPQLTQFFSAQALSAGSSGWLSDAYIRRATGPDPVDGLINYESVLLSANASGKLPAPLTLVYPSDGVVTADYPLSLLASAGDDARSAHQRLSDYLRTPEVQKRIMETTQRRPVVPGVALGSQFAAHDLVELPFPVTQQAVDALLQAYFDKIRRPSRTLYVLDTSGSMKGERIESLRSALAGLTGADNSLTGRYRRFRSREEVVMLPFNTRPSGATTFTVPEQDPAAELARIKTFADGLSAGGGTAIYDSLSAAYRELEPVQARDPDRFTSIVLMTDGENANGSSLADFKLAFGTIPPPVKQVPVFTVLFGEGSGDELADVAAMTGGKVFDARETQLSDVFKEIRGYQ
;
A
#
# COMPACT_ATOMS: atom_id res chain seq x y z
N MET A 1 -0.77 25.51 56.41
CA MET A 1 0.49 25.48 55.63
C MET A 1 0.81 23.99 55.41
N ARG A 2 0.49 23.30 54.30
CA ARG A 2 0.96 23.40 52.89
C ARG A 2 2.46 23.74 52.86
N LYS A 3 3.40 22.93 52.34
CA LYS A 3 3.43 22.18 51.06
C LYS A 3 4.43 21.00 51.13
N VAL A 4 4.05 19.80 50.67
CA VAL A 4 4.27 19.16 49.34
C VAL A 4 5.63 18.46 49.22
N LEU A 5 5.57 17.12 49.28
CA LEU A 5 6.60 16.16 48.87
C LEU A 5 6.48 15.98 47.35
N ALA A 6 7.55 16.21 46.60
CA ALA A 6 7.57 16.01 45.15
C ALA A 6 7.81 14.52 44.84
N LEU A 7 6.80 13.86 44.24
CA LEU A 7 6.99 12.58 43.55
C LEU A 7 7.57 12.86 42.16
N ALA A 8 8.73 12.28 41.88
CA ALA A 8 9.28 12.20 40.53
C ALA A 8 8.49 11.15 39.73
N VAL A 9 7.77 11.61 38.70
CA VAL A 9 7.16 10.74 37.68
C VAL A 9 8.19 10.57 36.57
N SER A 10 8.82 9.41 36.51
CA SER A 10 9.62 8.99 35.37
C SER A 10 8.67 8.60 34.23
N ALA A 11 8.56 9.46 33.22
CA ALA A 11 7.86 9.16 31.98
C ALA A 11 8.70 8.14 31.17
N LEU A 12 8.25 6.90 31.12
CA LEU A 12 8.72 5.92 30.13
C LEU A 12 8.17 6.32 28.76
N VAL A 13 9.05 6.81 27.90
CA VAL A 13 8.79 6.96 26.47
C VAL A 13 8.85 5.57 25.85
N LEU A 14 7.69 5.03 25.48
CA LEU A 14 7.58 3.86 24.62
C LEU A 14 8.03 4.24 23.22
N ALA A 15 9.31 4.02 22.92
CA ALA A 15 9.78 3.93 21.54
C ALA A 15 9.19 2.66 20.93
N GLY A 16 8.26 2.82 20.00
CA GLY A 16 7.70 1.72 19.23
C GLY A 16 8.74 1.17 18.27
N CYS A 17 9.42 0.09 18.65
CA CYS A 17 10.16 -0.76 17.73
C CYS A 17 9.13 -1.55 16.90
N SER A 18 8.86 -1.09 15.69
CA SER A 18 8.19 -1.87 14.65
C SER A 18 9.21 -2.74 13.92
N ASP A 19 9.83 -3.70 14.61
CA ASP A 19 10.78 -4.64 13.99
C ASP A 19 10.21 -6.06 14.04
N SER A 20 9.61 -6.48 12.92
CA SER A 20 9.30 -7.90 12.67
C SER A 20 9.09 -8.17 11.18
N SER A 21 10.07 -7.80 10.35
CA SER A 21 10.06 -8.15 8.93
C SER A 21 11.46 -8.56 8.44
N SER A 22 11.93 -9.76 8.82
CA SER A 22 12.94 -10.54 8.06
C SER A 22 13.57 -11.69 8.85
N ALA A 23 13.44 -11.77 10.18
CA ALA A 23 14.02 -12.88 10.94
C ALA A 23 13.43 -14.23 10.47
N PRO A 24 14.27 -15.27 10.23
CA PRO A 24 13.77 -16.59 9.91
C PRO A 24 12.79 -17.01 11.01
N LEU A 25 11.55 -17.31 10.62
CA LEU A 25 10.63 -17.97 11.53
C LEU A 25 11.33 -19.27 11.95
N GLY A 26 11.71 -19.35 13.23
CA GLY A 26 12.44 -20.51 13.76
C GLY A 26 11.72 -21.83 13.50
N GLU A 27 12.33 -22.93 13.93
CA GLU A 27 11.71 -24.25 13.80
C GLU A 27 10.30 -24.28 14.40
N PRO A 28 9.39 -25.13 13.88
CA PRO A 28 8.06 -25.29 14.45
C PRO A 28 8.13 -25.55 15.96
N GLU A 29 7.48 -24.69 16.73
CA GLU A 29 7.44 -24.78 18.21
C GLU A 29 6.01 -25.10 18.64
N PRO A 30 5.79 -26.11 19.51
CA PRO A 30 4.48 -26.40 20.07
C PRO A 30 3.87 -25.15 20.73
N GLY A 31 2.61 -24.85 20.38
CA GLY A 31 1.91 -23.68 20.89
C GLY A 31 2.26 -22.35 20.19
N THR A 32 3.07 -22.37 19.12
CA THR A 32 3.31 -21.20 18.28
C THR A 32 2.70 -21.42 16.89
N LEU A 33 1.94 -20.45 16.39
CA LEU A 33 1.46 -20.39 15.02
C LEU A 33 2.27 -19.36 14.23
N ARG A 34 2.96 -19.81 13.17
CA ARG A 34 3.67 -18.95 12.23
C ARG A 34 2.71 -18.56 11.10
N ILE A 35 2.39 -17.27 10.98
CA ILE A 35 1.32 -16.79 10.10
C ILE A 35 1.88 -15.79 9.08
N LEU A 36 1.69 -16.10 7.80
CA LEU A 36 1.86 -15.12 6.72
C LEU A 36 0.59 -14.26 6.64
N ALA A 37 0.71 -12.95 6.88
CA ALA A 37 -0.43 -12.07 7.12
C ALA A 37 -0.39 -10.78 6.31
N GLY A 38 -1.56 -10.16 6.10
CA GLY A 38 -1.63 -8.78 5.63
C GLY A 38 -1.12 -7.80 6.70
N SER A 39 -0.33 -6.79 6.31
CA SER A 39 0.25 -5.78 7.23
C SER A 39 -0.79 -5.07 8.11
N GLU A 40 -2.04 -4.98 7.66
CA GLU A 40 -3.14 -4.38 8.38
C GLU A 40 -3.52 -5.14 9.67
N LEU A 41 -3.07 -6.39 9.84
CA LEU A 41 -3.35 -7.21 11.03
C LEU A 41 -2.39 -6.93 12.20
N ALA A 42 -1.41 -6.03 12.04
CA ALA A 42 -0.51 -5.65 13.13
C ALA A 42 -1.27 -5.08 14.35
N ASP A 43 -2.43 -4.45 14.13
CA ASP A 43 -3.29 -3.91 15.19
C ASP A 43 -4.01 -4.99 16.03
N MET A 44 -3.94 -6.27 15.63
CA MET A 44 -4.48 -7.39 16.40
C MET A 44 -3.57 -7.81 17.55
N GLN A 45 -2.31 -7.36 17.61
CA GLN A 45 -1.33 -7.80 18.61
C GLN A 45 -1.87 -7.75 20.05
N PRO A 46 -2.54 -6.67 20.52
CA PRO A 46 -3.08 -6.65 21.88
C PRO A 46 -4.10 -7.76 22.16
N VAL A 47 -4.95 -8.09 21.19
CA VAL A 47 -5.93 -9.19 21.30
C VAL A 47 -5.22 -10.55 21.28
N LEU A 48 -4.16 -10.68 20.49
CA LEU A 48 -3.38 -11.91 20.39
C LEU A 48 -2.54 -12.17 21.64
N ASP A 49 -2.07 -11.12 22.31
CA ASP A 49 -1.39 -11.24 23.60
C ASP A 49 -2.33 -11.76 24.69
N GLU A 50 -3.58 -11.26 24.73
CA GLU A 50 -4.64 -11.78 25.59
C GLU A 50 -5.00 -13.23 25.23
N ALA A 51 -5.11 -13.55 23.94
CA ALA A 51 -5.36 -14.90 23.46
C ALA A 51 -4.24 -15.87 23.84
N ALA A 52 -2.99 -15.45 23.79
CA ALA A 52 -1.84 -16.28 24.17
C ALA A 52 -1.90 -16.67 25.66
N GLN A 53 -2.34 -15.75 26.53
CA GLN A 53 -2.54 -16.04 27.95
C GLN A 53 -3.69 -17.02 28.18
N ALA A 54 -4.79 -16.88 27.44
CA ALA A 54 -5.99 -17.70 27.61
C ALA A 54 -5.87 -19.10 26.99
N THR A 55 -5.15 -19.23 25.88
CA THR A 55 -5.14 -20.46 25.05
C THR A 55 -3.78 -21.17 25.02
N GLY A 56 -2.73 -20.51 25.50
CA GLY A 56 -1.34 -20.96 25.35
C GLY A 56 -0.81 -20.87 23.91
N VAL A 57 -1.54 -20.22 22.99
CA VAL A 57 -1.16 -20.11 21.57
C VAL A 57 -0.54 -18.74 21.29
N LYS A 58 0.74 -18.72 20.93
CA LYS A 58 1.44 -17.52 20.46
C LYS A 58 1.33 -17.40 18.95
N VAL A 59 1.17 -16.19 18.44
CA VAL A 59 1.21 -15.89 17.00
C VAL A 59 2.52 -15.20 16.66
N LYS A 60 3.21 -15.68 15.62
CA LYS A 60 4.35 -15.01 15.00
C LYS A 60 3.95 -14.60 13.58
N PHE A 61 3.82 -13.29 13.35
CA PHE A 61 3.48 -12.76 12.04
C PHE A 61 4.72 -12.62 11.14
N THR A 62 4.50 -12.83 9.85
CA THR A 62 5.31 -12.26 8.79
C THR A 62 4.35 -11.55 7.85
N PHE A 63 4.59 -10.27 7.59
CA PHE A 63 3.67 -9.47 6.78
C PHE A 63 4.02 -9.52 5.30
N THR A 64 2.99 -9.55 4.46
CA THR A 64 3.11 -9.54 3.00
C THR A 64 1.93 -8.79 2.37
N GLY A 65 2.10 -8.37 1.12
CA GLY A 65 1.00 -7.86 0.31
C GLY A 65 0.10 -8.97 -0.21
N THR A 66 -1.10 -8.62 -0.65
CA THR A 66 -2.13 -9.59 -1.01
C THR A 66 -1.71 -10.47 -2.20
N LEU A 67 -1.20 -9.86 -3.28
CA LEU A 67 -0.76 -10.62 -4.47
C LEU A 67 0.53 -11.40 -4.22
N GLU A 68 1.45 -10.85 -3.42
CA GLU A 68 2.68 -11.53 -3.01
C GLU A 68 2.34 -12.78 -2.19
N GLY A 69 1.40 -12.66 -1.26
CA GLY A 69 0.84 -13.80 -0.52
C GLY A 69 0.15 -14.82 -1.43
N ALA A 70 -0.60 -14.35 -2.45
CA ALA A 70 -1.21 -15.19 -3.47
C ALA A 70 -0.17 -16.02 -4.25
N GLU A 71 0.90 -15.35 -4.68
CA GLU A 71 1.97 -15.94 -5.45
C GLU A 71 2.78 -16.91 -4.60
N ALA A 72 3.12 -16.54 -3.35
CA ALA A 72 3.78 -17.41 -2.39
C ALA A 72 2.97 -18.68 -2.09
N LEU A 73 1.64 -18.58 -2.05
CA LEU A 73 0.77 -19.75 -2.00
C LEU A 73 0.84 -20.54 -3.32
N ALA A 74 0.63 -19.89 -4.46
CA ALA A 74 0.58 -20.57 -5.75
C ALA A 74 1.87 -21.36 -6.07
N ASN A 75 3.04 -20.81 -5.73
CA ASN A 75 4.33 -21.41 -6.01
C ASN A 75 4.89 -22.30 -4.88
N GLY A 76 4.18 -22.43 -3.76
CA GLY A 76 4.62 -23.22 -2.60
C GLY A 76 5.68 -22.56 -1.73
N GLY A 77 5.93 -21.25 -1.91
CA GLY A 77 6.82 -20.46 -1.07
C GLY A 77 6.40 -20.38 0.40
N VAL A 78 5.17 -20.79 0.74
CA VAL A 78 4.67 -20.89 2.11
C VAL A 78 4.95 -22.25 2.78
N ASP A 79 5.20 -23.29 2.00
CA ASP A 79 5.23 -24.67 2.48
C ASP A 79 6.42 -24.87 3.43
N GLY A 80 6.16 -25.45 4.62
CA GLY A 80 7.15 -25.66 5.68
C GLY A 80 7.58 -24.42 6.46
N LYS A 81 7.38 -23.21 5.90
CA LYS A 81 7.76 -21.93 6.53
C LYS A 81 6.65 -21.37 7.42
N TYR A 82 5.40 -21.58 7.04
CA TYR A 82 4.24 -21.08 7.77
C TYR A 82 3.30 -22.22 8.11
N ASP A 83 2.43 -21.96 9.07
CA ASP A 83 1.40 -22.89 9.55
C ASP A 83 -0.01 -22.43 9.09
N ALA A 84 -0.18 -21.11 8.94
CA ALA A 84 -1.43 -20.50 8.49
C ALA A 84 -1.17 -19.23 7.67
N VAL A 85 -2.20 -18.78 6.96
CA VAL A 85 -2.27 -17.46 6.33
C VAL A 85 -3.44 -16.67 6.90
N TRP A 86 -3.28 -15.35 6.98
CA TRP A 86 -4.35 -14.46 7.41
C TRP A 86 -4.36 -13.18 6.56
N PHE A 87 -5.14 -13.21 5.49
CA PHE A 87 -5.31 -12.06 4.58
C PHE A 87 -6.65 -11.38 4.82
N SER A 88 -6.82 -10.17 4.31
CA SER A 88 -8.10 -9.46 4.39
C SER A 88 -9.23 -10.16 3.64
N SER A 89 -8.93 -10.94 2.61
CA SER A 89 -9.87 -11.89 2.03
C SER A 89 -9.14 -13.01 1.32
N ASN A 90 -9.74 -14.19 1.17
CA ASN A 90 -9.19 -15.25 0.31
C ASN A 90 -9.90 -15.33 -1.05
N ARG A 91 -10.85 -14.44 -1.35
CA ARG A 91 -11.66 -14.52 -2.59
C ARG A 91 -10.82 -14.41 -3.86
N TYR A 92 -9.71 -13.68 -3.83
CA TYR A 92 -8.77 -13.59 -4.95
C TYR A 92 -8.03 -14.93 -5.22
N LEU A 93 -7.88 -15.79 -4.19
CA LEU A 93 -7.25 -17.10 -4.32
C LEU A 93 -8.15 -18.11 -5.03
N ALA A 94 -9.46 -17.88 -5.06
CA ALA A 94 -10.41 -18.76 -5.73
C ALA A 94 -10.12 -18.91 -7.23
N GLY A 95 -9.55 -17.86 -7.85
CA GLY A 95 -9.11 -17.89 -9.24
C GLY A 95 -7.76 -18.59 -9.45
N ILE A 96 -7.05 -19.00 -8.40
CA ILE A 96 -5.70 -19.56 -8.47
C ILE A 96 -5.71 -20.97 -7.87
N PRO A 97 -5.99 -22.03 -8.66
CA PRO A 97 -6.19 -23.38 -8.14
C PRO A 97 -5.03 -23.90 -7.28
N GLU A 98 -3.79 -23.61 -7.65
CA GLU A 98 -2.60 -24.02 -6.89
C GLU A 98 -2.49 -23.34 -5.52
N ALA A 99 -2.96 -22.11 -5.41
CA ALA A 99 -3.02 -21.41 -4.13
C ALA A 99 -4.18 -21.94 -3.27
N ALA A 100 -5.36 -22.12 -3.89
CA ALA A 100 -6.55 -22.65 -3.21
C ALA A 100 -6.33 -24.06 -2.62
N LYS A 101 -5.61 -24.94 -3.33
CA LYS A 101 -5.27 -26.30 -2.87
C LYS A 101 -4.42 -26.32 -1.59
N ARG A 102 -3.68 -25.24 -1.29
CA ARG A 102 -2.86 -25.13 -0.08
C ARG A 102 -3.62 -24.61 1.12
N LEU A 103 -4.83 -24.10 0.93
CA LEU A 103 -5.68 -23.69 2.03
C LEU A 103 -6.40 -24.91 2.61
N GLY A 104 -6.26 -25.10 3.92
CA GLY A 104 -7.02 -26.04 4.74
C GLY A 104 -8.24 -25.38 5.38
N ASN A 105 -8.41 -25.59 6.68
CA ASN A 105 -9.53 -25.02 7.45
C ASN A 105 -9.47 -23.49 7.46
N GLN A 106 -10.57 -22.82 7.10
CA GLN A 106 -10.66 -21.35 7.05
C GLN A 106 -11.73 -20.87 8.01
N VAL A 107 -11.35 -20.00 8.94
CA VAL A 107 -12.28 -19.47 9.94
C VAL A 107 -12.36 -17.96 9.81
N LYS A 108 -13.54 -17.44 9.42
CA LYS A 108 -13.83 -16.00 9.41
C LYS A 108 -13.71 -15.44 10.83
N ILE A 109 -12.87 -14.44 11.07
CA ILE A 109 -12.67 -13.86 12.42
C ILE A 109 -13.37 -12.52 12.57
N MET A 110 -13.39 -11.70 11.52
CA MET A 110 -13.90 -10.33 11.58
C MET A 110 -14.22 -9.86 10.17
N SER A 111 -14.85 -8.69 10.02
CA SER A 111 -15.12 -8.15 8.70
C SER A 111 -14.99 -6.65 8.61
N SER A 112 -14.66 -6.15 7.42
CA SER A 112 -14.68 -4.72 7.13
C SER A 112 -15.06 -4.50 5.66
N PRO A 113 -16.20 -3.84 5.38
CA PRO A 113 -16.54 -3.45 4.01
C PRO A 113 -15.57 -2.39 3.49
N VAL A 114 -15.34 -2.38 2.18
CA VAL A 114 -14.63 -1.30 1.49
C VAL A 114 -15.63 -0.23 1.08
N VAL A 115 -15.42 0.99 1.59
CA VAL A 115 -16.34 2.12 1.43
C VAL A 115 -15.57 3.41 1.16
N LEU A 116 -16.28 4.48 0.78
CA LEU A 116 -15.72 5.82 0.63
C LEU A 116 -15.86 6.60 1.95
N GLY A 117 -14.77 7.10 2.50
CA GLY A 117 -14.78 8.14 3.53
C GLY A 117 -14.52 9.51 2.91
N LEU A 118 -15.42 10.48 3.09
CA LEU A 118 -15.23 11.87 2.65
C LEU A 118 -15.17 12.79 3.87
N ALA A 119 -14.30 13.81 3.83
CA ALA A 119 -14.33 14.86 4.83
C ALA A 119 -15.75 15.45 4.97
N ALA A 120 -16.25 15.59 6.20
CA ALA A 120 -17.65 15.97 6.44
C ALA A 120 -18.12 17.21 5.67
N PRO A 121 -17.33 18.31 5.53
CA PRO A 121 -17.73 19.45 4.70
C PRO A 121 -17.94 19.12 3.22
N VAL A 122 -17.19 18.15 2.69
CA VAL A 122 -17.30 17.70 1.29
C VAL A 122 -18.56 16.87 1.10
N ALA A 123 -18.81 15.91 2.00
CA ALA A 123 -20.05 15.13 1.99
C ALA A 123 -21.30 16.03 2.10
N GLN A 124 -21.23 17.08 2.93
CA GLN A 124 -22.30 18.06 3.06
C GLN A 124 -22.48 18.89 1.77
N ARG A 125 -21.38 19.35 1.16
CA ARG A 125 -21.40 20.08 -0.12
C ARG A 125 -22.04 19.26 -1.25
N LEU A 126 -21.80 17.95 -1.28
CA LEU A 126 -22.41 17.01 -2.23
C LEU A 126 -23.86 16.65 -1.85
N GLY A 127 -24.32 17.01 -0.66
CA GLY A 127 -25.66 16.69 -0.18
C GLY A 127 -25.85 15.21 0.18
N TRP A 128 -24.76 14.49 0.46
CA TRP A 128 -24.72 13.05 0.72
C TRP A 128 -24.90 12.68 2.19
N THR A 129 -24.81 13.64 3.10
CA THR A 129 -25.00 13.40 4.54
C THR A 129 -26.37 12.78 4.82
N GLY A 130 -26.38 11.54 5.31
CA GLY A 130 -27.61 10.81 5.66
C GLY A 130 -28.44 10.34 4.47
N LYS A 131 -27.91 10.38 3.24
CA LYS A 131 -28.61 9.90 2.04
C LYS A 131 -27.95 8.63 1.47
N PRO A 132 -28.73 7.73 0.86
CA PRO A 132 -28.16 6.63 0.08
C PRO A 132 -27.48 7.20 -1.16
N VAL A 133 -26.25 6.74 -1.42
CA VAL A 133 -25.43 7.12 -2.58
C VAL A 133 -24.98 5.82 -3.23
N SER A 134 -25.02 5.71 -4.55
CA SER A 134 -24.53 4.52 -5.28
C SER A 134 -23.08 4.68 -5.73
N TRP A 135 -22.39 3.58 -6.04
CA TRP A 135 -21.08 3.65 -6.70
C TRP A 135 -21.13 4.40 -8.03
N GLY A 136 -22.25 4.28 -8.77
CA GLY A 136 -22.46 5.04 -10.00
C GLY A 136 -22.49 6.56 -9.77
N GLU A 137 -23.13 7.02 -8.69
CA GLU A 137 -23.12 8.45 -8.32
C GLU A 137 -21.74 8.90 -7.84
N ILE A 138 -21.05 8.08 -7.04
CA ILE A 138 -19.67 8.31 -6.61
C ILE A 138 -18.76 8.49 -7.83
N ALA A 139 -18.83 7.56 -8.80
CA ALA A 139 -18.06 7.61 -10.03
C ALA A 139 -18.38 8.84 -10.88
N ALA A 140 -19.66 9.22 -10.99
CA ALA A 140 -20.08 10.40 -11.74
C ALA A 140 -19.57 11.72 -11.13
N GLN A 141 -19.60 11.86 -9.80
CA GLN A 141 -19.10 13.06 -9.12
C GLN A 141 -17.56 13.12 -9.10
N ALA A 142 -16.89 11.98 -8.95
CA ALA A 142 -15.45 11.87 -9.12
C ALA A 142 -15.03 12.27 -10.55
N GLY A 143 -15.73 11.77 -11.58
CA GLY A 143 -15.48 12.14 -12.98
C GLY A 143 -15.66 13.63 -13.29
N LYS A 144 -16.48 14.34 -12.50
CA LYS A 144 -16.61 15.81 -12.55
C LYS A 144 -15.56 16.55 -11.71
N LYS A 145 -14.63 15.83 -11.09
CA LYS A 145 -13.65 16.34 -10.11
C LYS A 145 -14.33 17.13 -8.97
N ALA A 146 -15.51 16.71 -8.53
CA ALA A 146 -16.25 17.37 -7.44
C ALA A 146 -15.63 17.11 -6.04
N PHE A 147 -14.80 16.08 -5.95
CA PHE A 147 -13.92 15.75 -4.85
C PHE A 147 -12.72 14.94 -5.38
N SER A 148 -11.64 14.93 -4.62
CA SER A 148 -10.46 14.08 -4.81
C SER A 148 -10.44 12.94 -3.80
N TYR A 149 -9.79 11.81 -4.12
CA TYR A 149 -9.70 10.71 -3.16
C TYR A 149 -8.36 9.95 -3.23
N GLY A 150 -8.00 9.32 -2.12
CA GLY A 150 -6.97 8.30 -2.05
C GLY A 150 -7.53 6.90 -2.21
N MET A 151 -6.76 6.01 -2.85
CA MET A 151 -7.05 4.57 -2.94
C MET A 151 -5.74 3.80 -3.14
N THR A 152 -5.62 2.59 -2.63
CA THR A 152 -4.38 1.80 -2.81
C THR A 152 -4.27 1.27 -4.24
N ASP A 153 -3.05 0.95 -4.70
CA ASP A 153 -2.87 0.25 -5.99
C ASP A 153 -3.63 -1.11 -5.96
N PRO A 154 -4.59 -1.34 -6.86
CA PRO A 154 -5.34 -2.60 -6.98
C PRO A 154 -4.50 -3.85 -7.19
N SER A 155 -3.25 -3.72 -7.63
CA SER A 155 -2.32 -4.85 -7.74
C SER A 155 -1.47 -5.09 -6.50
N ALA A 156 -1.47 -4.18 -5.54
CA ALA A 156 -0.70 -4.35 -4.30
C ALA A 156 -1.61 -4.68 -3.11
N SER A 157 -2.83 -4.12 -3.07
CA SER A 157 -3.72 -4.23 -1.93
C SER A 157 -5.13 -4.70 -2.31
N ASN A 158 -5.66 -5.63 -1.51
CA ASN A 158 -7.03 -6.10 -1.60
C ASN A 158 -8.07 -4.96 -1.48
N SER A 159 -7.80 -3.89 -0.71
CA SER A 159 -8.76 -2.77 -0.57
C SER A 159 -8.97 -2.03 -1.90
N GLY A 160 -7.87 -1.71 -2.60
CA GLY A 160 -7.91 -1.09 -3.93
C GLY A 160 -8.52 -2.00 -4.97
N PHE A 161 -8.22 -3.30 -4.93
CA PHE A 161 -8.85 -4.26 -5.84
C PHE A 161 -10.36 -4.39 -5.59
N SER A 162 -10.77 -4.47 -4.33
CA SER A 162 -12.17 -4.53 -3.91
C SER A 162 -12.95 -3.28 -4.33
N ALA A 163 -12.33 -2.10 -4.21
CA ALA A 163 -12.91 -0.85 -4.69
C ALA A 163 -13.06 -0.83 -6.22
N LEU A 164 -12.02 -1.23 -6.96
CA LEU A 164 -12.06 -1.33 -8.42
C LEU A 164 -13.16 -2.29 -8.89
N VAL A 165 -13.28 -3.46 -8.24
CA VAL A 165 -14.37 -4.41 -8.48
C VAL A 165 -15.73 -3.78 -8.17
N GLY A 166 -15.88 -3.13 -7.01
CA GLY A 166 -17.14 -2.53 -6.59
C GLY A 166 -17.65 -1.50 -7.59
N VAL A 167 -16.78 -0.57 -7.98
CA VAL A 167 -17.11 0.47 -8.97
C VAL A 167 -17.38 -0.13 -10.34
N ALA A 168 -16.56 -1.08 -10.81
CA ALA A 168 -16.75 -1.72 -12.12
C ALA A 168 -18.06 -2.51 -12.21
N SER A 169 -18.38 -3.31 -11.18
CA SER A 169 -19.63 -4.08 -11.10
C SER A 169 -20.85 -3.18 -11.08
N ALA A 170 -20.81 -2.09 -10.29
CA ALA A 170 -21.90 -1.13 -10.21
C ALA A 170 -22.12 -0.38 -11.53
N LEU A 171 -21.03 0.10 -12.17
CA LEU A 171 -21.11 0.77 -13.47
C LEU A 171 -21.59 -0.15 -14.59
N ALA A 172 -21.32 -1.45 -14.49
CA ALA A 172 -21.82 -2.45 -15.44
C ALA A 172 -23.29 -2.78 -15.23
N GLY A 173 -23.90 -2.35 -14.11
CA GLY A 173 -25.24 -2.77 -13.69
C GLY A 173 -25.34 -4.28 -13.49
N ALA A 174 -24.22 -4.93 -13.17
CA ALA A 174 -24.12 -6.38 -13.15
C ALA A 174 -24.60 -6.92 -11.79
N GLY A 175 -25.67 -7.73 -11.80
CA GLY A 175 -26.08 -8.54 -10.65
C GLY A 175 -25.19 -9.78 -10.43
N ASN A 176 -24.19 -9.97 -11.29
CA ASN A 176 -23.24 -11.08 -11.31
C ASN A 176 -21.80 -10.56 -11.47
N ALA A 177 -20.81 -11.46 -11.33
CA ALA A 177 -19.41 -11.11 -11.56
C ALA A 177 -19.20 -10.66 -13.02
N ILE A 178 -18.47 -9.55 -13.20
CA ILE A 178 -18.22 -8.95 -14.52
C ILE A 178 -17.28 -9.79 -15.39
N ASP A 179 -17.57 -9.88 -16.70
CA ASP A 179 -16.69 -10.48 -17.71
C ASP A 179 -15.80 -9.43 -18.41
N ALA A 180 -14.87 -9.88 -19.25
CA ALA A 180 -13.95 -9.00 -19.97
C ALA A 180 -14.66 -8.00 -20.92
N ARG A 181 -15.83 -8.35 -21.46
CA ARG A 181 -16.59 -7.46 -22.36
C ARG A 181 -17.26 -6.35 -21.56
N GLN A 182 -17.83 -6.69 -20.40
CA GLN A 182 -18.40 -5.71 -19.47
C GLN A 182 -17.32 -4.77 -18.94
N ILE A 183 -16.13 -5.28 -18.60
CA ILE A 183 -14.99 -4.46 -18.20
C ILE A 183 -14.64 -3.45 -19.30
N ALA A 184 -14.56 -3.89 -20.55
CA ALA A 184 -14.27 -3.00 -21.69
C ALA A 184 -15.34 -1.91 -21.88
N SER A 185 -16.62 -2.22 -21.68
CA SER A 185 -17.71 -1.24 -21.85
C SER A 185 -17.77 -0.17 -20.77
N VAL A 186 -17.31 -0.48 -19.54
CA VAL A 186 -17.29 0.48 -18.41
C VAL A 186 -15.93 1.18 -18.24
N THR A 187 -14.92 0.77 -19.00
CA THR A 187 -13.56 1.35 -18.93
C THR A 187 -13.56 2.88 -19.06
N PRO A 188 -14.32 3.53 -19.98
CA PRO A 188 -14.36 4.99 -20.05
C PRO A 188 -14.84 5.66 -18.76
N GLN A 189 -15.89 5.15 -18.13
CA GLN A 189 -16.40 5.65 -16.85
C GLN A 189 -15.43 5.37 -15.70
N LEU A 190 -14.74 4.23 -15.72
CA LEU A 190 -13.67 3.94 -14.77
C LEU A 190 -12.52 4.95 -14.93
N THR A 191 -12.07 5.24 -16.16
CA THR A 191 -11.04 6.27 -16.39
C THR A 191 -11.47 7.64 -15.84
N GLN A 192 -12.75 8.01 -16.00
CA GLN A 192 -13.27 9.25 -15.41
C GLN A 192 -13.22 9.23 -13.88
N PHE A 193 -13.68 8.15 -13.24
CA PHE A 193 -13.60 7.98 -11.79
C PHE A 193 -12.14 8.13 -11.28
N PHE A 194 -11.20 7.41 -11.90
CA PHE A 194 -9.78 7.44 -11.52
C PHE A 194 -9.08 8.77 -11.81
N SER A 195 -9.66 9.65 -12.63
CA SER A 195 -9.13 11.00 -12.84
C SER A 195 -9.20 11.89 -11.59
N ALA A 196 -10.03 11.53 -10.60
CA ALA A 196 -10.11 12.18 -9.29
C ALA A 196 -9.23 11.52 -8.22
N GLN A 197 -8.57 10.40 -8.52
CA GLN A 197 -7.62 9.81 -7.60
C GLN A 197 -6.40 10.75 -7.49
N ALA A 198 -6.11 11.21 -6.28
CA ALA A 198 -5.03 12.14 -5.98
C ALA A 198 -3.95 11.54 -5.05
N LEU A 199 -4.17 10.32 -4.54
CA LEU A 199 -3.25 9.62 -3.68
C LEU A 199 -3.30 8.10 -3.93
N SER A 200 -2.13 7.46 -3.98
CA SER A 200 -1.97 6.01 -4.05
C SER A 200 -0.92 5.51 -3.06
N ALA A 201 -1.05 4.26 -2.62
CA ALA A 201 -0.07 3.56 -1.80
C ALA A 201 -0.17 2.04 -1.98
N GLY A 202 0.91 1.34 -1.63
CA GLY A 202 0.96 -0.12 -1.71
C GLY A 202 0.14 -0.86 -0.64
N SER A 203 -0.27 -0.20 0.45
CA SER A 203 -1.11 -0.80 1.49
C SER A 203 -2.09 0.19 2.13
N SER A 204 -3.15 -0.35 2.74
CA SER A 204 -4.24 0.41 3.34
C SER A 204 -3.80 1.29 4.52
N GLY A 205 -2.90 0.79 5.37
CA GLY A 205 -2.37 1.55 6.50
C GLY A 205 -1.54 2.75 6.04
N TRP A 206 -0.61 2.51 5.10
CA TRP A 206 0.22 3.57 4.53
C TRP A 206 -0.61 4.65 3.84
N LEU A 207 -1.65 4.24 3.10
CA LEU A 207 -2.57 5.17 2.47
C LEU A 207 -3.28 6.06 3.50
N SER A 208 -3.69 5.49 4.64
CA SER A 208 -4.32 6.25 5.73
C SER A 208 -3.38 7.28 6.33
N ASP A 209 -2.12 6.91 6.61
CA ASP A 209 -1.13 7.84 7.14
C ASP A 209 -0.80 8.96 6.14
N ALA A 210 -0.65 8.61 4.85
CA ALA A 210 -0.45 9.58 3.79
C ALA A 210 -1.65 10.52 3.65
N TYR A 211 -2.88 9.99 3.76
CA TYR A 211 -4.10 10.79 3.75
C TYR A 211 -4.14 11.77 4.92
N ILE A 212 -3.86 11.34 6.15
CA ILE A 212 -3.84 12.21 7.35
C ILE A 212 -2.85 13.37 7.17
N ARG A 213 -1.64 13.09 6.67
CA ARG A 213 -0.65 14.14 6.36
C ARG A 213 -1.16 15.10 5.29
N ARG A 214 -1.81 14.58 4.26
CA ARG A 214 -2.27 15.39 3.14
C ARG A 214 -3.49 16.24 3.49
N ALA A 215 -4.41 15.71 4.29
CA ALA A 215 -5.62 16.40 4.74
C ALA A 215 -5.31 17.67 5.54
N THR A 216 -4.17 17.72 6.24
CA THR A 216 -3.68 18.89 6.99
C THR A 216 -2.77 19.82 6.15
N GLY A 217 -2.50 19.46 4.89
CA GLY A 217 -1.56 20.14 4.01
C GLY A 217 -2.20 21.22 3.09
N PRO A 218 -1.38 21.88 2.25
CA PRO A 218 -1.82 23.00 1.42
C PRO A 218 -2.74 22.63 0.24
N ASP A 219 -2.83 21.35 -0.10
CA ASP A 219 -3.71 20.82 -1.14
C ASP A 219 -4.29 19.49 -0.64
N PRO A 220 -5.37 19.56 0.18
CA PRO A 220 -5.90 18.41 0.87
C PRO A 220 -6.64 17.48 -0.07
N VAL A 221 -6.48 16.18 0.15
CA VAL A 221 -7.29 15.16 -0.52
C VAL A 221 -8.63 15.09 0.23
N ASP A 222 -9.75 15.14 -0.51
CA ASP A 222 -11.08 15.28 0.09
C ASP A 222 -11.56 13.99 0.79
N GLY A 223 -11.04 12.83 0.40
CA GLY A 223 -11.41 11.56 1.01
C GLY A 223 -10.52 10.37 0.68
N LEU A 224 -10.98 9.20 1.08
CA LEU A 224 -10.23 7.96 1.07
C LEU A 224 -11.18 6.78 0.86
N ILE A 225 -10.89 5.93 -0.12
CA ILE A 225 -11.55 4.64 -0.29
C ILE A 225 -10.69 3.57 0.37
N ASN A 226 -11.24 2.91 1.40
CA ASN A 226 -10.53 1.91 2.18
C ASN A 226 -11.51 1.02 2.97
N TYR A 227 -10.97 0.12 3.78
CA TYR A 227 -11.74 -0.61 4.78
C TYR A 227 -12.42 0.36 5.76
N GLU A 228 -13.69 0.13 6.08
CA GLU A 228 -14.41 0.82 7.15
C GLU A 228 -13.59 0.91 8.44
N SER A 229 -12.92 -0.17 8.84
CA SER A 229 -12.10 -0.19 10.05
C SER A 229 -10.96 0.83 10.03
N VAL A 230 -10.34 1.03 8.86
CA VAL A 230 -9.27 2.02 8.67
C VAL A 230 -9.85 3.44 8.74
N LEU A 231 -11.00 3.68 8.12
CA LEU A 231 -11.66 5.00 8.14
C LEU A 231 -12.16 5.38 9.54
N LEU A 232 -12.73 4.41 10.27
CA LEU A 232 -13.14 4.59 11.66
C LEU A 232 -11.95 4.83 12.58
N SER A 233 -10.84 4.11 12.39
CA SER A 233 -9.61 4.33 13.15
C SER A 233 -9.01 5.71 12.86
N ALA A 234 -9.04 6.17 11.60
CA ALA A 234 -8.62 7.53 11.23
C ALA A 234 -9.48 8.59 11.94
N ASN A 235 -10.80 8.42 11.98
CA ASN A 235 -11.70 9.29 12.75
C ASN A 235 -11.39 9.29 14.26
N ALA A 236 -11.16 8.12 14.84
CA ALA A 236 -10.85 7.98 16.26
C ALA A 236 -9.48 8.57 16.65
N SER A 237 -8.57 8.71 15.70
CA SER A 237 -7.20 9.20 15.96
C SER A 237 -7.12 10.66 16.43
N GLY A 238 -8.14 11.48 16.15
CA GLY A 238 -8.13 12.92 16.41
C GLY A 238 -7.15 13.73 15.56
N LYS A 239 -6.52 13.11 14.54
CA LYS A 239 -5.51 13.74 13.67
C LYS A 239 -6.10 14.40 12.42
N LEU A 240 -7.38 14.17 12.13
CA LEU A 240 -8.04 14.71 10.95
C LEU A 240 -8.56 16.14 11.21
N PRO A 241 -8.43 17.08 10.25
CA PRO A 241 -9.00 18.42 10.38
C PRO A 241 -10.52 18.42 10.50
N ALA A 242 -11.17 17.46 9.84
CA ALA A 242 -12.60 17.21 9.91
C ALA A 242 -12.83 15.69 9.90
N PRO A 243 -13.85 15.19 10.60
CA PRO A 243 -14.17 13.77 10.58
C PRO A 243 -14.60 13.33 9.17
N LEU A 244 -14.32 12.08 8.83
CA LEU A 244 -14.82 11.42 7.63
C LEU A 244 -16.28 10.99 7.84
N THR A 245 -17.13 11.40 6.92
CA THR A 245 -18.43 10.78 6.67
C THR A 245 -18.21 9.53 5.83
N LEU A 246 -18.53 8.36 6.38
CA LEU A 246 -18.48 7.10 5.65
C LEU A 246 -19.74 6.98 4.78
N VAL A 247 -19.52 6.83 3.47
CA VAL A 247 -20.55 6.63 2.47
C VAL A 247 -20.60 5.14 2.15
N TYR A 248 -21.66 4.47 2.59
CA TYR A 248 -21.94 3.06 2.31
C TYR A 248 -22.76 2.99 1.01
N PRO A 249 -22.19 2.49 -0.09
CA PRO A 249 -22.88 2.51 -1.37
C PRO A 249 -24.16 1.67 -1.35
N SER A 250 -25.28 2.27 -1.78
CA SER A 250 -26.61 1.64 -1.71
C SER A 250 -26.79 0.46 -2.66
N ASP A 251 -25.92 0.37 -3.68
CA ASP A 251 -25.84 -0.72 -4.64
C ASP A 251 -24.84 -1.82 -4.23
N GLY A 252 -24.18 -1.67 -3.07
CA GLY A 252 -23.44 -2.73 -2.39
C GLY A 252 -21.95 -2.46 -2.19
N VAL A 253 -21.32 -3.36 -1.45
CA VAL A 253 -19.89 -3.30 -1.06
C VAL A 253 -19.20 -4.62 -1.30
N VAL A 254 -17.88 -4.58 -1.43
CA VAL A 254 -17.04 -5.77 -1.29
C VAL A 254 -16.50 -5.79 0.13
N THR A 255 -16.72 -6.91 0.83
CA THR A 255 -16.33 -7.05 2.24
C THR A 255 -15.08 -7.90 2.42
N ALA A 256 -14.09 -7.36 3.11
CA ALA A 256 -12.96 -8.14 3.64
C ALA A 256 -13.45 -8.96 4.84
N ASP A 257 -13.20 -10.27 4.81
CA ASP A 257 -13.70 -11.25 5.77
C ASP A 257 -12.60 -11.83 6.69
N TYR A 258 -11.35 -11.42 6.52
CA TYR A 258 -10.22 -11.76 7.39
C TYR A 258 -10.20 -13.24 7.85
N PRO A 259 -10.20 -14.21 6.93
CA PRO A 259 -10.20 -15.62 7.30
C PRO A 259 -8.85 -16.06 7.85
N LEU A 260 -8.81 -16.50 9.10
CA LEU A 260 -7.65 -17.21 9.66
C LEU A 260 -7.62 -18.62 9.06
N SER A 261 -6.69 -18.84 8.15
CA SER A 261 -6.69 -19.99 7.24
C SER A 261 -5.50 -20.88 7.48
N LEU A 262 -5.74 -22.09 8.01
CA LEU A 262 -4.70 -23.08 8.21
C LEU A 262 -4.15 -23.55 6.86
N LEU A 263 -2.85 -23.77 6.73
CA LEU A 263 -2.28 -24.40 5.55
C LEU A 263 -2.55 -25.91 5.54
N ALA A 264 -2.81 -26.48 4.37
CA ALA A 264 -3.07 -27.92 4.21
C ALA A 264 -1.87 -28.78 4.66
N SER A 265 -0.65 -28.24 4.55
CA SER A 265 0.60 -28.86 4.99
C SER A 265 0.87 -28.75 6.49
N ALA A 266 0.06 -28.02 7.26
CA ALA A 266 0.30 -27.78 8.68
C ALA A 266 0.19 -29.07 9.50
N GLY A 267 1.10 -29.25 10.47
CA GLY A 267 1.11 -30.41 11.37
C GLY A 267 0.02 -30.39 12.44
N ASP A 268 -0.05 -31.45 13.26
CA ASP A 268 -1.10 -31.61 14.29
C ASP A 268 -1.07 -30.54 15.37
N ASP A 269 0.12 -30.13 15.80
CA ASP A 269 0.27 -29.05 16.79
C ASP A 269 -0.28 -27.72 16.26
N ALA A 270 0.00 -27.40 14.99
CA ALA A 270 -0.52 -26.22 14.32
C ALA A 270 -2.04 -26.29 14.13
N ARG A 271 -2.60 -27.46 13.76
CA ARG A 271 -4.06 -27.68 13.68
C ARG A 271 -4.73 -27.42 15.04
N SER A 272 -4.15 -27.97 16.10
CA SER A 272 -4.65 -27.82 17.47
C SER A 272 -4.58 -26.36 17.94
N ALA A 273 -3.46 -25.69 17.68
CA ALA A 273 -3.27 -24.27 18.00
C ALA A 273 -4.23 -23.36 17.21
N HIS A 274 -4.40 -23.61 15.91
CA HIS A 274 -5.33 -22.88 15.04
C HIS A 274 -6.76 -23.00 15.55
N GLN A 275 -7.20 -24.21 15.89
CA GLN A 275 -8.53 -24.43 16.44
C GLN A 275 -8.73 -23.66 17.74
N ARG A 276 -7.85 -23.84 18.74
CA ARG A 276 -7.95 -23.13 20.04
C ARG A 276 -7.98 -21.61 19.88
N LEU A 277 -7.10 -21.07 19.03
CA LEU A 277 -7.05 -19.63 18.77
C LEU A 277 -8.34 -19.15 18.09
N SER A 278 -8.79 -19.86 17.04
CA SER A 278 -9.99 -19.48 16.29
C SER A 278 -11.27 -19.55 17.13
N ASP A 279 -11.39 -20.53 18.01
CA ASP A 279 -12.51 -20.65 18.95
C ASP A 279 -12.52 -19.49 19.95
N TYR A 280 -11.36 -19.18 20.52
CA TYR A 280 -11.22 -18.06 21.45
C TYR A 280 -11.58 -16.72 20.80
N LEU A 281 -11.03 -16.45 19.61
CA LEU A 281 -11.29 -15.23 18.84
C LEU A 281 -12.77 -15.08 18.46
N ARG A 282 -13.53 -16.18 18.39
CA ARG A 282 -14.96 -16.20 18.07
C ARG A 282 -15.87 -16.24 19.31
N THR A 283 -15.34 -16.09 20.51
CA THR A 283 -16.19 -15.85 21.68
C THR A 283 -16.83 -14.46 21.60
N PRO A 284 -18.08 -14.26 22.08
CA PRO A 284 -18.74 -12.94 22.03
C PRO A 284 -17.93 -11.83 22.70
N GLU A 285 -17.27 -12.13 23.81
CA GLU A 285 -16.44 -11.19 24.58
C GLU A 285 -15.22 -10.74 23.78
N VAL A 286 -14.53 -11.70 23.13
CA VAL A 286 -13.34 -11.38 22.32
C VAL A 286 -13.75 -10.71 21.01
N GLN A 287 -14.88 -11.06 20.41
CA GLN A 287 -15.42 -10.35 19.24
C GLN A 287 -15.71 -8.88 19.55
N LYS A 288 -16.26 -8.58 20.73
CA LYS A 288 -16.42 -7.20 21.20
C LYS A 288 -15.06 -6.52 21.35
N ARG A 289 -14.07 -7.20 21.95
CA ARG A 289 -12.70 -6.68 22.11
C ARG A 289 -12.02 -6.39 20.77
N ILE A 290 -12.13 -7.28 19.80
CA ILE A 290 -11.63 -7.09 18.43
C ILE A 290 -12.27 -5.85 17.80
N MET A 291 -13.59 -5.72 17.92
CA MET A 291 -14.33 -4.59 17.38
C MET A 291 -13.88 -3.25 17.99
N GLU A 292 -13.72 -3.18 19.31
CA GLU A 292 -13.29 -1.97 20.03
C GLU A 292 -11.83 -1.60 19.72
N THR A 293 -10.96 -2.61 19.56
CA THR A 293 -9.52 -2.40 19.37
C THR A 293 -9.18 -2.07 17.91
N THR A 294 -9.84 -2.73 16.96
CA THR A 294 -9.45 -2.70 15.54
C THR A 294 -10.49 -2.07 14.62
N GLN A 295 -11.65 -1.67 15.16
CA GLN A 295 -12.77 -1.12 14.38
C GLN A 295 -13.29 -2.07 13.29
N ARG A 296 -13.06 -3.38 13.39
CA ARG A 296 -13.63 -4.40 12.49
C ARG A 296 -14.93 -4.95 13.04
N ARG A 297 -15.90 -5.20 12.16
CA ARG A 297 -17.22 -5.73 12.52
C ARG A 297 -17.09 -7.16 13.05
N PRO A 298 -17.78 -7.50 14.15
CA PRO A 298 -17.88 -8.87 14.63
C PRO A 298 -18.61 -9.74 13.60
N VAL A 299 -18.27 -11.02 13.55
CA VAL A 299 -18.85 -12.02 12.62
C VAL A 299 -19.68 -13.07 13.36
N VAL A 300 -19.71 -12.98 14.68
CA VAL A 300 -20.46 -13.87 15.55
C VAL A 300 -21.84 -13.27 15.82
N PRO A 301 -22.93 -14.00 15.50
CA PRO A 301 -24.28 -13.54 15.78
C PRO A 301 -24.49 -13.20 17.26
N GLY A 302 -25.25 -12.14 17.54
CA GLY A 302 -25.58 -11.70 18.90
C GLY A 302 -24.59 -10.70 19.52
N VAL A 303 -23.43 -10.47 18.90
CA VAL A 303 -22.53 -9.38 19.31
C VAL A 303 -23.05 -8.07 18.74
N ALA A 304 -23.46 -7.15 19.62
CA ALA A 304 -23.98 -5.84 19.22
C ALA A 304 -22.87 -4.97 18.61
N LEU A 305 -23.19 -4.26 17.53
CA LEU A 305 -22.28 -3.28 16.93
C LEU A 305 -22.11 -2.06 17.85
N GLY A 306 -20.88 -1.56 17.93
CA GLY A 306 -20.60 -0.28 18.59
C GLY A 306 -21.22 0.90 17.82
N SER A 307 -21.44 2.02 18.50
CA SER A 307 -22.12 3.20 17.94
C SER A 307 -21.36 3.88 16.79
N GLN A 308 -20.08 3.54 16.60
CA GLN A 308 -19.27 4.04 15.50
C GLN A 308 -19.63 3.38 14.16
N PHE A 309 -20.27 2.20 14.17
CA PHE A 309 -20.67 1.51 12.96
C PHE A 309 -22.06 1.95 12.53
N ALA A 310 -22.24 2.17 11.24
CA ALA A 310 -23.57 2.32 10.70
C ALA A 310 -24.32 0.97 10.69
N ALA A 311 -25.54 0.98 11.22
CA ALA A 311 -26.47 -0.15 11.15
C ALA A 311 -27.14 -0.13 9.75
N HIS A 312 -26.43 -0.64 8.76
CA HIS A 312 -26.93 -0.83 7.40
C HIS A 312 -26.95 -2.31 7.03
N ASP A 313 -27.99 -2.71 6.29
CA ASP A 313 -27.95 -3.96 5.54
C ASP A 313 -27.01 -3.78 4.37
N LEU A 314 -25.79 -4.30 4.51
CA LEU A 314 -24.77 -4.22 3.47
C LEU A 314 -25.05 -5.29 2.41
N VAL A 315 -25.45 -4.84 1.22
CA VAL A 315 -25.54 -5.72 0.05
C VAL A 315 -24.13 -6.08 -0.39
N GLU A 316 -23.81 -7.38 -0.42
CA GLU A 316 -22.51 -7.85 -0.86
C GLU A 316 -22.46 -7.94 -2.40
N LEU A 317 -21.50 -7.25 -3.00
CA LEU A 317 -21.29 -7.29 -4.44
C LEU A 317 -20.66 -8.62 -4.90
N PRO A 318 -21.03 -9.09 -6.11
CA PRO A 318 -20.32 -10.18 -6.75
C PRO A 318 -18.84 -9.82 -6.94
N PHE A 319 -17.95 -10.73 -6.53
CA PHE A 319 -16.51 -10.60 -6.71
C PHE A 319 -16.07 -11.49 -7.87
N PRO A 320 -15.11 -11.06 -8.72
CA PRO A 320 -14.56 -11.90 -9.78
C PRO A 320 -13.97 -13.19 -9.20
N VAL A 321 -14.55 -14.34 -9.57
CA VAL A 321 -14.09 -15.66 -9.10
C VAL A 321 -13.18 -16.37 -10.12
N THR A 322 -12.99 -15.81 -11.30
CA THR A 322 -12.11 -16.38 -12.33
C THR A 322 -10.85 -15.56 -12.50
N GLN A 323 -9.72 -16.24 -12.73
CA GLN A 323 -8.44 -15.59 -13.02
C GLN A 323 -8.55 -14.64 -14.22
N GLN A 324 -9.28 -15.04 -15.26
CA GLN A 324 -9.46 -14.25 -16.48
C GLN A 324 -10.14 -12.90 -16.21
N ALA A 325 -11.15 -12.85 -15.34
CA ALA A 325 -11.83 -11.60 -15.01
C ALA A 325 -10.94 -10.68 -14.15
N VAL A 326 -10.19 -11.25 -13.21
CA VAL A 326 -9.19 -10.51 -12.41
C VAL A 326 -8.10 -9.93 -13.32
N ASP A 327 -7.54 -10.75 -14.21
CA ASP A 327 -6.50 -10.34 -15.16
C ASP A 327 -7.00 -9.25 -16.11
N ALA A 328 -8.21 -9.39 -16.67
CA ALA A 328 -8.80 -8.39 -17.54
C ALA A 328 -9.00 -7.05 -16.82
N LEU A 329 -9.43 -7.08 -15.55
CA LEU A 329 -9.66 -5.87 -14.76
C LEU A 329 -8.35 -5.17 -14.40
N LEU A 330 -7.33 -5.92 -13.97
CA LEU A 330 -6.00 -5.37 -13.69
C LEU A 330 -5.31 -4.86 -14.96
N GLN A 331 -5.45 -5.56 -16.08
CA GLN A 331 -4.91 -5.10 -17.36
C GLN A 331 -5.58 -3.80 -17.82
N ALA A 332 -6.91 -3.73 -17.78
CA ALA A 332 -7.64 -2.49 -18.06
C ALA A 332 -7.22 -1.36 -17.11
N TYR A 333 -6.98 -1.69 -15.83
CA TYR A 333 -6.46 -0.75 -14.85
C TYR A 333 -5.14 -0.11 -15.30
N PHE A 334 -4.16 -0.94 -15.66
CA PHE A 334 -2.83 -0.47 -16.03
C PHE A 334 -2.76 0.27 -17.35
N ASP A 335 -3.44 -0.26 -18.37
CA ASP A 335 -3.31 0.21 -19.74
C ASP A 335 -4.19 1.43 -20.02
N LYS A 336 -5.34 1.55 -19.35
CA LYS A 336 -6.38 2.53 -19.71
C LYS A 336 -6.85 3.41 -18.55
N ILE A 337 -7.14 2.81 -17.40
CA ILE A 337 -7.92 3.47 -16.34
C ILE A 337 -7.08 4.34 -15.42
N ARG A 338 -5.95 3.82 -14.93
CA ARG A 338 -5.11 4.56 -13.97
C ARG A 338 -4.66 5.89 -14.55
N ARG A 339 -4.36 6.87 -13.69
CA ARG A 339 -3.60 8.04 -14.14
C ARG A 339 -2.17 7.60 -14.51
N PRO A 340 -1.61 8.06 -15.64
CA PRO A 340 -0.22 7.75 -15.96
C PRO A 340 0.74 8.28 -14.89
N SER A 341 1.86 7.61 -14.69
CA SER A 341 2.86 8.00 -13.70
C SER A 341 4.09 8.64 -14.36
N ARG A 342 4.78 9.47 -13.58
CA ARG A 342 6.09 10.05 -13.86
C ARG A 342 6.98 9.77 -12.66
N THR A 343 8.03 8.99 -12.84
CA THR A 343 8.96 8.68 -11.75
C THR A 343 10.35 9.15 -12.10
N LEU A 344 10.92 10.02 -11.26
CA LEU A 344 12.31 10.43 -11.36
C LEU A 344 13.16 9.63 -10.38
N TYR A 345 13.97 8.73 -10.91
CA TYR A 345 14.94 7.94 -10.16
C TYR A 345 16.26 8.73 -10.03
N VAL A 346 16.58 9.14 -8.81
CA VAL A 346 17.87 9.76 -8.45
C VAL A 346 18.79 8.63 -8.01
N LEU A 347 19.73 8.27 -8.89
CA LEU A 347 20.50 7.04 -8.82
C LEU A 347 21.92 7.32 -8.34
N ASP A 348 22.27 6.88 -7.13
CA ASP A 348 23.63 6.99 -6.63
C ASP A 348 24.56 6.10 -7.46
N THR A 349 25.60 6.73 -7.99
CA THR A 349 26.70 6.11 -8.75
C THR A 349 28.05 6.53 -8.18
N SER A 350 28.07 6.90 -6.89
CA SER A 350 29.28 7.30 -6.16
C SER A 350 30.27 6.15 -5.99
N GLY A 351 31.46 6.45 -5.47
CA GLY A 351 32.50 5.46 -5.21
C GLY A 351 32.09 4.34 -4.25
N SER A 352 31.18 4.61 -3.30
CA SER A 352 30.67 3.60 -2.35
C SER A 352 29.81 2.53 -3.04
N MET A 353 29.23 2.84 -4.20
CA MET A 353 28.41 1.92 -4.99
C MET A 353 29.18 0.77 -5.64
N LYS A 354 30.52 0.79 -5.63
CA LYS A 354 31.32 -0.21 -6.34
C LYS A 354 31.03 -1.64 -5.86
N GLY A 355 31.16 -2.61 -6.78
CA GLY A 355 30.93 -4.02 -6.49
C GLY A 355 29.45 -4.39 -6.51
N GLU A 356 29.00 -5.15 -5.51
CA GLU A 356 27.66 -5.75 -5.50
C GLU A 356 26.52 -4.72 -5.48
N ARG A 357 26.74 -3.51 -4.95
CA ARG A 357 25.70 -2.47 -4.84
C ARG A 357 25.29 -1.95 -6.21
N ILE A 358 26.24 -1.55 -7.06
CA ILE A 358 25.94 -1.10 -8.41
C ILE A 358 25.35 -2.25 -9.25
N GLU A 359 25.85 -3.48 -9.12
CA GLU A 359 25.27 -4.63 -9.83
C GLU A 359 23.83 -4.94 -9.39
N SER A 360 23.54 -4.82 -8.09
CA SER A 360 22.18 -4.96 -7.57
C SER A 360 21.25 -3.87 -8.10
N LEU A 361 21.73 -2.62 -8.18
CA LEU A 361 20.97 -1.51 -8.78
C LEU A 361 20.66 -1.79 -10.26
N ARG A 362 21.65 -2.22 -11.04
CA ARG A 362 21.47 -2.60 -12.45
C ARG A 362 20.45 -3.72 -12.59
N SER A 363 20.60 -4.79 -11.81
CA SER A 363 19.71 -5.95 -11.82
C SER A 363 18.28 -5.57 -11.48
N ALA A 364 18.07 -4.74 -10.46
CA ALA A 364 16.74 -4.29 -10.05
C ALA A 364 16.06 -3.45 -11.14
N LEU A 365 16.76 -2.48 -11.74
CA LEU A 365 16.25 -1.67 -12.86
C LEU A 365 15.95 -2.53 -14.10
N ALA A 366 16.82 -3.47 -14.44
CA ALA A 366 16.60 -4.40 -15.55
C ALA A 366 15.40 -5.34 -15.28
N GLY A 367 15.20 -5.77 -14.04
CA GLY A 367 14.03 -6.54 -13.60
C GLY A 367 12.71 -5.86 -13.95
N LEU A 368 12.64 -4.55 -13.74
CA LEU A 368 11.47 -3.72 -14.08
C LEU A 368 11.22 -3.56 -15.59
N THR A 369 12.17 -3.93 -16.45
CA THR A 369 11.96 -3.91 -17.91
C THR A 369 11.26 -5.16 -18.46
N GLY A 370 10.83 -6.07 -17.58
CA GLY A 370 10.12 -7.30 -17.95
C GLY A 370 10.99 -8.55 -18.00
N ALA A 371 12.16 -8.54 -17.34
CA ALA A 371 12.96 -9.75 -17.15
C ALA A 371 12.32 -10.72 -16.12
N ASP A 372 11.42 -10.22 -15.28
CA ASP A 372 10.68 -10.99 -14.28
C ASP A 372 9.28 -11.40 -14.81
N ASN A 373 9.08 -12.71 -14.99
CA ASN A 373 7.83 -13.30 -15.49
C ASN A 373 6.86 -13.75 -14.38
N SER A 374 7.17 -13.48 -13.11
CA SER A 374 6.30 -13.76 -11.95
C SER A 374 4.98 -12.99 -12.04
N LEU A 375 3.94 -13.43 -11.30
CA LEU A 375 2.65 -12.72 -11.27
C LEU A 375 2.85 -11.28 -10.79
N THR A 376 3.60 -11.09 -9.71
CA THR A 376 3.94 -9.76 -9.18
C THR A 376 4.82 -8.96 -10.14
N GLY A 377 5.81 -9.61 -10.79
CA GLY A 377 6.67 -8.99 -11.80
C GLY A 377 5.90 -8.41 -12.99
N ARG A 378 4.89 -9.12 -13.48
CA ARG A 378 4.05 -8.66 -14.61
C ARG A 378 3.28 -7.37 -14.31
N TYR A 379 2.83 -7.17 -13.07
CA TYR A 379 2.06 -5.98 -12.67
C TYR A 379 2.95 -4.84 -12.13
N ARG A 380 4.21 -5.13 -11.79
CA ARG A 380 5.16 -4.17 -11.18
C ARG A 380 6.28 -3.69 -12.12
N ARG A 381 6.40 -4.23 -13.34
CA ARG A 381 7.28 -3.69 -14.40
C ARG A 381 6.96 -2.23 -14.77
N PHE A 382 7.83 -1.58 -15.55
CA PHE A 382 7.49 -0.31 -16.19
C PHE A 382 6.27 -0.49 -17.08
N ARG A 383 5.24 0.34 -16.81
CA ARG A 383 3.90 0.16 -17.39
C ARG A 383 3.74 1.03 -18.62
N SER A 384 2.75 0.70 -19.44
CA SER A 384 2.32 1.54 -20.57
C SER A 384 1.99 2.96 -20.11
N ARG A 385 2.35 3.94 -20.93
CA ARG A 385 2.14 5.39 -20.71
C ARG A 385 2.95 5.99 -19.57
N GLU A 386 3.92 5.28 -18.99
CA GLU A 386 4.77 5.84 -17.93
C GLU A 386 5.92 6.69 -18.48
N GLU A 387 6.28 7.70 -17.70
CA GLU A 387 7.50 8.46 -17.90
C GLU A 387 8.52 8.08 -16.82
N VAL A 388 9.66 7.56 -17.24
CA VAL A 388 10.76 7.14 -16.38
C VAL A 388 11.91 8.10 -16.61
N VAL A 389 12.25 8.89 -15.61
CA VAL A 389 13.37 9.83 -15.65
C VAL A 389 14.50 9.26 -14.81
N MET A 390 15.68 9.09 -15.40
CA MET A 390 16.86 8.59 -14.72
C MET A 390 17.87 9.72 -14.54
N LEU A 391 18.21 10.02 -13.29
CA LEU A 391 19.17 11.04 -12.89
C LEU A 391 20.30 10.39 -12.07
N PRO A 392 21.36 9.86 -12.72
CA PRO A 392 22.54 9.39 -12.01
C PRO A 392 23.27 10.54 -11.33
N PHE A 393 23.88 10.28 -10.18
CA PHE A 393 24.71 11.25 -9.50
C PHE A 393 25.92 10.63 -8.81
N ASN A 394 26.95 11.43 -8.63
CA ASN A 394 28.09 11.14 -7.77
C ASN A 394 28.54 12.43 -7.08
N THR A 395 29.76 12.94 -7.34
CA THR A 395 30.24 14.23 -6.86
C THR A 395 29.31 15.39 -7.23
N ARG A 396 28.49 15.22 -8.28
CA ARG A 396 27.44 16.13 -8.73
C ARG A 396 26.33 15.35 -9.45
N PRO A 397 25.12 15.91 -9.61
CA PRO A 397 24.12 15.32 -10.50
C PRO A 397 24.62 15.29 -11.94
N SER A 398 24.36 14.19 -12.64
CA SER A 398 24.56 14.05 -14.09
C SER A 398 23.36 14.60 -14.87
N GLY A 399 23.34 14.47 -16.19
CA GLY A 399 22.17 14.81 -17.00
C GLY A 399 21.03 13.81 -16.81
N ALA A 400 19.80 14.32 -16.66
CA ALA A 400 18.61 13.47 -16.64
C ALA A 400 18.33 12.87 -18.02
N THR A 401 17.95 11.59 -18.07
CA THR A 401 17.48 10.92 -19.28
C THR A 401 16.03 10.51 -19.09
N THR A 402 15.15 10.94 -19.99
CA THR A 402 13.72 10.62 -19.94
C THR A 402 13.37 9.52 -20.94
N PHE A 403 12.65 8.51 -20.47
CA PHE A 403 12.08 7.42 -21.26
C PHE A 403 10.56 7.48 -21.15
N THR A 404 9.85 7.38 -22.27
CA THR A 404 8.38 7.34 -22.29
C THR A 404 7.93 6.00 -22.82
N VAL A 405 7.40 5.16 -21.93
CA VAL A 405 6.96 3.81 -22.30
C VAL A 405 5.69 3.93 -23.13
N PRO A 406 5.71 3.56 -24.42
CA PRO A 406 4.55 3.72 -25.28
C PRO A 406 3.44 2.74 -24.86
N GLU A 407 2.21 3.08 -25.23
CA GLU A 407 1.06 2.22 -24.98
C GLU A 407 1.10 0.94 -25.82
N GLN A 408 1.62 1.04 -27.04
CA GLN A 408 1.78 -0.06 -27.98
C GLN A 408 3.27 -0.31 -28.22
N ASP A 409 3.64 -1.59 -28.33
CA ASP A 409 5.01 -2.05 -28.62
C ASP A 409 6.12 -1.45 -27.73
N PRO A 410 6.03 -1.57 -26.38
CA PRO A 410 6.99 -0.96 -25.46
C PRO A 410 8.39 -1.59 -25.48
N ALA A 411 8.58 -2.71 -26.18
CA ALA A 411 9.80 -3.52 -26.13
C ALA A 411 11.08 -2.72 -26.45
N ALA A 412 11.02 -1.84 -27.46
CA ALA A 412 12.17 -1.02 -27.85
C ALA A 412 12.58 -0.02 -26.74
N GLU A 413 11.60 0.62 -26.11
CA GLU A 413 11.86 1.59 -25.05
C GLU A 413 12.33 0.89 -23.76
N LEU A 414 11.72 -0.25 -23.42
CA LEU A 414 12.15 -1.08 -22.30
C LEU A 414 13.60 -1.57 -22.48
N ALA A 415 14.00 -1.92 -23.72
CA ALA A 415 15.39 -2.27 -24.03
C ALA A 415 16.34 -1.07 -23.84
N ARG A 416 15.93 0.16 -24.20
CA ARG A 416 16.73 1.38 -23.97
C ARG A 416 16.92 1.66 -22.47
N ILE A 417 15.87 1.48 -21.68
CA ILE A 417 15.94 1.60 -20.22
C ILE A 417 16.93 0.56 -19.66
N LYS A 418 16.85 -0.69 -20.12
CA LYS A 418 17.78 -1.75 -19.71
C LYS A 418 19.22 -1.40 -20.08
N THR A 419 19.48 -0.96 -21.31
CA THR A 419 20.82 -0.56 -21.75
C THR A 419 21.37 0.61 -20.92
N PHE A 420 20.54 1.59 -20.56
CA PHE A 420 20.94 2.67 -19.66
C PHE A 420 21.36 2.13 -18.29
N ALA A 421 20.52 1.25 -17.71
CA ALA A 421 20.82 0.62 -16.43
C ALA A 421 22.15 -0.15 -16.48
N ASP A 422 22.33 -1.03 -17.47
CA ASP A 422 23.55 -1.82 -17.68
C ASP A 422 24.82 -0.94 -17.79
N GLY A 423 24.68 0.31 -18.28
CA GLY A 423 25.77 1.27 -18.44
C GLY A 423 26.15 2.09 -17.20
N LEU A 424 25.38 2.01 -16.10
CA LEU A 424 25.67 2.75 -14.87
C LEU A 424 27.02 2.33 -14.29
N SER A 425 27.90 3.27 -13.94
CA SER A 425 29.23 2.95 -13.39
C SER A 425 29.53 3.77 -12.14
N ALA A 426 30.14 3.12 -11.15
CA ALA A 426 30.38 3.69 -9.83
C ALA A 426 31.73 4.44 -9.75
N GLY A 427 31.72 5.68 -9.26
CA GLY A 427 32.91 6.48 -9.03
C GLY A 427 32.60 7.89 -8.55
N GLY A 428 33.63 8.62 -8.08
CA GLY A 428 33.45 9.96 -7.53
C GLY A 428 32.94 9.97 -6.08
N GLY A 429 32.48 11.13 -5.63
CA GLY A 429 31.87 11.34 -4.31
C GLY A 429 30.34 11.23 -4.34
N THR A 430 29.66 11.80 -3.34
CA THR A 430 28.22 11.57 -3.08
C THR A 430 27.51 12.89 -2.77
N ALA A 431 26.79 13.45 -3.75
CA ALA A 431 26.08 14.73 -3.67
C ALA A 431 24.55 14.53 -3.71
N ILE A 432 23.99 13.98 -2.64
CA ILE A 432 22.56 13.62 -2.52
C ILE A 432 21.68 14.87 -2.66
N TYR A 433 21.97 15.92 -1.89
CA TYR A 433 21.08 17.08 -1.74
C TYR A 433 21.08 17.99 -2.98
N ASP A 434 22.23 18.14 -3.63
CA ASP A 434 22.31 18.82 -4.93
C ASP A 434 21.53 18.06 -6.00
N SER A 435 21.54 16.72 -5.93
CA SER A 435 20.82 15.85 -6.88
C SER A 435 19.31 15.86 -6.66
N LEU A 436 18.85 15.89 -5.40
CA LEU A 436 17.44 16.15 -5.10
C LEU A 436 17.00 17.53 -5.59
N SER A 437 17.82 18.56 -5.38
CA SER A 437 17.55 19.91 -5.89
C SER A 437 17.53 19.97 -7.42
N ALA A 438 18.37 19.18 -8.09
CA ALA A 438 18.33 19.00 -9.53
C ALA A 438 17.05 18.28 -9.98
N ALA A 439 16.66 17.20 -9.30
CA ALA A 439 15.42 16.48 -9.60
C ALA A 439 14.18 17.38 -9.55
N TYR A 440 14.06 18.23 -8.54
CA TYR A 440 12.94 19.17 -8.46
C TYR A 440 12.96 20.22 -9.58
N ARG A 441 14.14 20.71 -9.99
CA ARG A 441 14.28 21.61 -11.15
C ARG A 441 13.90 20.94 -12.47
N GLU A 442 14.22 19.66 -12.64
CA GLU A 442 13.78 18.88 -13.81
C GLU A 442 12.26 18.71 -13.84
N LEU A 443 11.64 18.47 -12.68
CA LEU A 443 10.19 18.28 -12.59
C LEU A 443 9.39 19.56 -12.73
N GLU A 444 9.90 20.71 -12.31
CA GLU A 444 9.17 21.97 -12.29
C GLU A 444 8.51 22.35 -13.63
N PRO A 445 9.24 22.44 -14.76
CA PRO A 445 8.63 22.81 -16.04
C PRO A 445 7.78 21.69 -16.64
N VAL A 446 7.93 20.46 -16.19
CA VAL A 446 7.19 19.30 -16.72
C VAL A 446 5.88 19.11 -15.97
N GLN A 447 5.87 19.30 -14.65
CA GLN A 447 4.67 19.27 -13.81
C GLN A 447 3.70 20.39 -14.20
N ALA A 448 4.21 21.56 -14.59
CA ALA A 448 3.38 22.66 -15.09
C ALA A 448 2.72 22.34 -16.45
N ARG A 449 3.39 21.57 -17.31
CA ARG A 449 2.91 21.22 -18.66
C ARG A 449 1.97 20.02 -18.65
N ASP A 450 2.20 19.08 -17.75
CA ASP A 450 1.45 17.83 -17.64
C ASP A 450 1.18 17.49 -16.16
N PRO A 451 0.23 18.22 -15.53
CA PRO A 451 -0.09 18.07 -14.12
C PRO A 451 -0.92 16.81 -13.82
N ASP A 452 -1.49 16.17 -14.85
CA ASP A 452 -2.42 15.05 -14.69
C ASP A 452 -1.68 13.72 -14.42
N ARG A 453 -0.35 13.68 -14.39
CA ARG A 453 0.43 12.51 -13.98
C ARG A 453 0.63 12.41 -12.47
N PHE A 454 0.68 11.18 -11.97
CA PHE A 454 1.22 10.90 -10.65
C PHE A 454 2.74 11.02 -10.68
N THR A 455 3.28 12.07 -10.10
CA THR A 455 4.72 12.34 -10.10
C THR A 455 5.35 11.97 -8.76
N SER A 456 6.46 11.24 -8.78
CA SER A 456 7.26 10.91 -7.58
C SER A 456 8.76 10.96 -7.87
N ILE A 457 9.55 11.13 -6.81
CA ILE A 457 11.02 10.99 -6.84
C ILE A 457 11.39 9.73 -6.05
N VAL A 458 12.29 8.91 -6.61
CA VAL A 458 12.89 7.78 -5.91
C VAL A 458 14.37 8.07 -5.76
N LEU A 459 14.80 8.43 -4.55
CA LEU A 459 16.21 8.59 -4.22
C LEU A 459 16.79 7.25 -3.80
N MET A 460 17.88 6.84 -4.44
CA MET A 460 18.60 5.63 -4.13
C MET A 460 20.01 5.99 -3.71
N THR A 461 20.42 5.68 -2.48
CA THR A 461 21.79 5.91 -2.00
C THR A 461 22.22 4.89 -0.92
N ASP A 462 23.53 4.55 -0.86
CA ASP A 462 24.10 3.74 0.24
C ASP A 462 24.65 4.60 1.37
N GLY A 463 24.76 5.90 1.14
CA GLY A 463 25.78 6.69 1.78
C GLY A 463 25.28 7.93 2.50
N GLU A 464 26.24 8.57 3.14
CA GLU A 464 26.13 9.91 3.66
C GLU A 464 26.50 10.91 2.57
N ASN A 465 25.89 12.09 2.61
CA ASN A 465 26.24 13.15 1.70
C ASN A 465 27.68 13.63 1.97
N ALA A 466 28.58 13.45 1.01
CA ALA A 466 29.99 13.79 1.13
C ALA A 466 30.37 15.04 0.31
N ASN A 467 29.47 15.51 -0.56
CA ASN A 467 29.74 16.61 -1.49
C ASN A 467 28.52 17.53 -1.65
N GLY A 468 28.79 18.78 -2.01
CA GLY A 468 27.74 19.74 -2.32
C GLY A 468 27.04 20.27 -1.08
N SER A 469 25.76 20.62 -1.25
CA SER A 469 24.90 21.19 -0.21
C SER A 469 24.63 20.19 0.92
N SER A 470 24.37 20.69 2.13
CA SER A 470 23.91 19.89 3.27
C SER A 470 22.39 19.66 3.26
N LEU A 471 21.89 18.82 4.17
CA LEU A 471 20.45 18.66 4.39
C LEU A 471 19.79 20.00 4.76
N ALA A 472 20.47 20.83 5.55
CA ALA A 472 19.95 22.13 5.97
C ALA A 472 19.79 23.08 4.77
N ASP A 473 20.77 23.09 3.86
CA ASP A 473 20.72 23.87 2.62
C ASP A 473 19.58 23.37 1.72
N PHE A 474 19.40 22.05 1.60
CA PHE A 474 18.27 21.47 0.87
C PHE A 474 16.92 21.87 1.47
N LYS A 475 16.75 21.80 2.80
CA LYS A 475 15.52 22.23 3.48
C LYS A 475 15.19 23.69 3.20
N LEU A 476 16.21 24.56 3.17
CA LEU A 476 16.04 25.96 2.80
C LEU A 476 15.61 26.13 1.34
N ALA A 477 16.30 25.45 0.41
CA ALA A 477 15.97 25.48 -1.02
C ALA A 477 14.57 24.91 -1.30
N PHE A 478 14.21 23.79 -0.66
CA PHE A 478 12.90 23.16 -0.71
C PHE A 478 11.78 24.10 -0.25
N GLY A 479 12.08 25.00 0.70
CA GLY A 479 11.22 26.09 1.11
C GLY A 479 10.72 26.96 -0.06
N THR A 480 11.57 27.16 -1.06
CA THR A 480 11.35 28.03 -2.22
C THR A 480 10.70 27.36 -3.42
N ILE A 481 10.58 26.02 -3.42
CA ILE A 481 9.98 25.27 -4.52
C ILE A 481 8.50 25.65 -4.67
N PRO A 482 8.00 25.88 -5.90
CA PRO A 482 6.60 26.20 -6.14
C PRO A 482 5.64 25.13 -5.60
N PRO A 483 4.46 25.52 -5.06
CA PRO A 483 3.52 24.58 -4.44
C PRO A 483 3.16 23.34 -5.29
N PRO A 484 2.96 23.41 -6.63
CA PRO A 484 2.62 22.22 -7.42
C PRO A 484 3.71 21.15 -7.44
N VAL A 485 4.97 21.55 -7.30
CA VAL A 485 6.15 20.69 -7.42
C VAL A 485 6.63 20.24 -6.03
N LYS A 486 6.45 21.09 -5.02
CA LYS A 486 6.78 20.83 -3.62
C LYS A 486 6.02 19.63 -3.03
N GLN A 487 4.91 19.25 -3.64
CA GLN A 487 4.05 18.14 -3.22
C GLN A 487 4.51 16.79 -3.77
N VAL A 488 5.52 16.76 -4.66
CA VAL A 488 6.07 15.51 -5.20
C VAL A 488 6.81 14.79 -4.06
N PRO A 489 6.37 13.58 -3.68
CA PRO A 489 6.99 12.82 -2.59
C PRO A 489 8.34 12.26 -3.01
N VAL A 490 9.28 12.23 -2.07
CA VAL A 490 10.57 11.55 -2.21
C VAL A 490 10.53 10.24 -1.44
N PHE A 491 10.59 9.14 -2.17
CA PHE A 491 10.80 7.80 -1.63
C PHE A 491 12.30 7.54 -1.57
N THR A 492 12.84 7.30 -0.38
CA THR A 492 14.28 7.06 -0.21
C THR A 492 14.54 5.57 -0.04
N VAL A 493 15.47 5.02 -0.80
CA VAL A 493 15.90 3.62 -0.74
C VAL A 493 17.31 3.58 -0.17
N LEU A 494 17.43 3.03 1.03
CA LEU A 494 18.70 2.86 1.73
C LEU A 494 19.23 1.45 1.47
N PHE A 495 20.44 1.32 0.94
CA PHE A 495 21.06 0.01 0.67
C PHE A 495 22.46 -0.14 1.29
N GLY A 496 22.88 0.81 2.14
CA GLY A 496 24.16 0.78 2.85
C GLY A 496 24.05 1.33 4.27
N GLU A 497 25.18 1.49 4.95
CA GLU A 497 25.25 1.95 6.35
C GLU A 497 25.01 3.47 6.52
N GLY A 498 24.65 4.19 5.45
CA GLY A 498 24.44 5.63 5.47
C GLY A 498 23.37 6.12 6.46
N SER A 499 23.36 7.44 6.69
CA SER A 499 22.51 8.11 7.69
C SER A 499 21.01 8.00 7.35
N GLY A 500 20.37 6.95 7.86
CA GLY A 500 18.94 6.71 7.71
C GLY A 500 18.06 7.84 8.26
N ASP A 501 18.55 8.59 9.24
CA ASP A 501 17.83 9.71 9.86
C ASP A 501 17.65 10.89 8.90
N GLU A 502 18.69 11.26 8.15
CA GLU A 502 18.59 12.36 7.19
C GLU A 502 17.66 12.03 6.02
N LEU A 503 17.69 10.78 5.55
CA LEU A 503 16.79 10.28 4.50
C LEU A 503 15.34 10.19 5.01
N ALA A 504 15.14 9.78 6.26
CA ALA A 504 13.84 9.80 6.91
C ALA A 504 13.27 11.22 7.02
N ASP A 505 14.11 12.19 7.34
CA ASP A 505 13.75 13.62 7.35
C ASP A 505 13.29 14.11 5.96
N VAL A 506 14.00 13.74 4.90
CA VAL A 506 13.62 14.08 3.51
C VAL A 506 12.29 13.43 3.14
N ALA A 507 12.13 12.13 3.40
CA ALA A 507 10.90 11.40 3.11
C ALA A 507 9.71 12.01 3.88
N ALA A 508 9.87 12.27 5.17
CA ALA A 508 8.82 12.86 6.01
C ALA A 508 8.42 14.26 5.55
N MET A 509 9.38 15.12 5.22
CA MET A 509 9.13 16.50 4.78
C MET A 509 8.40 16.57 3.43
N THR A 510 8.67 15.61 2.53
CA THR A 510 8.10 15.56 1.18
C THR A 510 6.82 14.70 1.10
N GLY A 511 6.48 13.99 2.18
CA GLY A 511 5.32 13.09 2.24
C GLY A 511 5.58 11.69 1.69
N GLY A 512 6.84 11.34 1.39
CA GLY A 512 7.27 10.01 0.96
C GLY A 512 7.53 9.04 2.12
N LYS A 513 8.34 8.01 1.85
CA LYS A 513 8.65 6.90 2.76
C LYS A 513 10.10 6.43 2.57
N VAL A 514 10.71 5.96 3.65
CA VAL A 514 11.99 5.24 3.61
C VAL A 514 11.74 3.75 3.37
N PHE A 515 12.46 3.18 2.42
CA PHE A 515 12.54 1.76 2.18
C PHE A 515 13.94 1.27 2.50
N ASP A 516 14.04 0.28 3.37
CA ASP A 516 15.31 -0.31 3.76
C ASP A 516 15.60 -1.56 2.92
N ALA A 517 16.58 -1.45 2.03
CA ALA A 517 17.05 -2.52 1.18
C ALA A 517 18.26 -3.27 1.77
N ARG A 518 18.60 -3.07 3.05
CA ARG A 518 19.62 -3.86 3.75
C ARG A 518 19.12 -5.24 4.14
N GLU A 519 17.83 -5.34 4.44
CA GLU A 519 17.18 -6.58 4.89
C GLU A 519 16.36 -7.29 3.81
N THR A 520 16.13 -6.62 2.68
CA THR A 520 15.26 -7.10 1.58
C THR A 520 15.95 -6.87 0.24
N GLN A 521 15.68 -7.75 -0.74
CA GLN A 521 16.23 -7.58 -2.08
C GLN A 521 15.77 -6.27 -2.71
N LEU A 522 16.69 -5.58 -3.37
CA LEU A 522 16.41 -4.27 -3.98
C LEU A 522 15.26 -4.34 -5.01
N SER A 523 15.17 -5.42 -5.78
CA SER A 523 14.06 -5.69 -6.70
C SER A 523 12.70 -5.66 -6.02
N ASP A 524 12.59 -6.18 -4.80
CA ASP A 524 11.35 -6.21 -4.03
C ASP A 524 10.99 -4.83 -3.48
N VAL A 525 11.99 -4.02 -3.11
CA VAL A 525 11.80 -2.62 -2.72
C VAL A 525 11.28 -1.78 -3.89
N PHE A 526 11.89 -1.92 -5.07
CA PHE A 526 11.38 -1.25 -6.28
C PHE A 526 9.93 -1.63 -6.52
N LYS A 527 9.64 -2.94 -6.50
CA LYS A 527 8.29 -3.49 -6.64
C LYS A 527 7.31 -2.86 -5.62
N GLU A 528 7.70 -2.66 -4.36
CA GLU A 528 6.87 -2.00 -3.36
C GLU A 528 6.60 -0.52 -3.69
N ILE A 529 7.63 0.23 -4.11
CA ILE A 529 7.53 1.65 -4.49
C ILE A 529 6.52 1.86 -5.63
N ARG A 530 6.40 0.90 -6.55
CA ARG A 530 5.43 0.96 -7.66
C ARG A 530 3.97 1.06 -7.20
N GLY A 531 3.65 0.60 -5.99
CA GLY A 531 2.31 0.75 -5.42
C GLY A 531 1.94 2.20 -5.06
N TYR A 532 2.92 3.10 -5.01
CA TYR A 532 2.75 4.53 -4.73
C TYR A 532 2.71 5.39 -6.00
N GLN A 533 2.75 4.75 -7.19
CA GLN A 533 2.97 5.41 -8.50
C GLN A 533 1.82 5.23 -9.49
#